data_AF-A0A6M1ZQW4-F1
#
_entry.id   AF-A0A6M1ZQW4-F1
#
_cell.length_a   1.000
_cell.length_b   1.000
_cell.length_c   1.000
_cell.angle_alpha   90.00
_cell.angle_beta   90.00
_cell.angle_gamma   90.00
#
_symmetry.space_group_name_H-M   'P 1'
#
loop_
_entity.id
_entity.type
_entity.pdbx_description
1 polymer ?
#
loop_
_entity_poly.entity_id
_entity_poly.type
_entity_poly.pdbx_seq_one_letter_code
_entity_poly.pdbx_strand_id
1 'polypeptide(L)'
;MGKKIGQRIHLLRELVNDGHRIFTMSQAWGKAKQLNINEKYIAEALCHLKRDNWIRTLKRGVYALTAESGFGSPPHNFEIAMALVSPSAISHWTALYQPLFARTLLLRKYLPAKERD
;
A
#
# COMPACT_ATOMS: atom_id res chain seq x y z
N MET A 1 -5.20 27.99 -20.30
CA MET A 1 -5.52 26.57 -19.98
C MET A 1 -4.39 25.78 -19.31
N GLY A 2 -3.12 26.21 -19.35
CA GLY A 2 -1.99 25.42 -18.82
C GLY A 2 -1.76 25.42 -17.29
N LYS A 3 -2.31 26.37 -16.53
CA LYS A 3 -2.07 26.48 -15.07
C LYS A 3 -2.54 25.25 -14.30
N LYS A 4 -3.68 24.68 -14.71
CA LYS A 4 -4.26 23.46 -14.14
C LYS A 4 -3.36 22.23 -14.40
N ILE A 5 -2.92 22.03 -15.65
CA ILE A 5 -1.94 20.98 -16.04
C ILE A 5 -0.72 21.01 -15.11
N GLY A 6 -0.15 22.20 -14.88
CA GLY A 6 1.04 22.36 -14.05
C GLY A 6 0.80 21.98 -12.59
N GLN A 7 -0.35 22.42 -12.04
CA GLN A 7 -0.72 22.11 -10.64
C GLN A 7 -0.92 20.62 -10.38
N ARG A 8 -1.52 19.87 -11.33
CA ARG A 8 -1.71 18.42 -11.16
C ARG A 8 -0.39 17.64 -11.25
N ILE A 9 0.51 18.04 -12.16
CA ILE A 9 1.86 17.44 -12.28
C ILE A 9 2.67 17.76 -11.03
N HIS A 10 2.63 19.01 -10.55
CA HIS A 10 3.34 19.42 -9.35
C HIS A 10 2.88 18.64 -8.11
N LEU A 11 1.56 18.46 -7.95
CA LEU A 11 1.01 17.63 -6.87
C LEU A 11 1.48 16.17 -6.96
N LEU A 12 1.51 15.59 -8.17
CA LEU A 12 2.01 14.23 -8.36
C LEU A 12 3.50 14.11 -8.04
N ARG A 13 4.31 15.09 -8.48
CA ARG A 13 5.75 15.13 -8.21
C ARG A 13 6.03 15.18 -6.72
N GLU A 14 5.32 16.02 -5.97
CA GLU A 14 5.49 16.10 -4.52
C GLU A 14 5.13 14.77 -3.83
N LEU A 15 4.04 14.13 -4.24
CA LEU A 15 3.66 12.80 -3.72
C LEU A 15 4.74 11.74 -4.01
N VAL A 16 5.34 11.77 -5.19
CA VAL A 16 6.44 10.87 -5.56
C VAL A 16 7.70 11.19 -4.77
N ASN A 17 8.00 12.47 -4.52
CA ASN A 17 9.17 12.92 -3.77
C ASN A 17 9.11 12.49 -2.30
N ASP A 18 7.93 12.46 -1.69
CA ASP A 18 7.69 11.86 -0.37
C ASP A 18 7.77 10.31 -0.38
N GLY A 19 8.00 9.69 -1.55
CA GLY A 19 8.08 8.24 -1.69
C GLY A 19 6.73 7.54 -1.70
N HIS A 20 5.62 8.27 -1.80
CA HIS A 20 4.28 7.68 -1.80
C HIS A 20 3.91 7.14 -3.19
N ARG A 21 4.25 5.86 -3.43
CA ARG A 21 3.88 5.14 -4.67
C ARG A 21 2.41 4.71 -4.71
N ILE A 22 1.83 4.53 -3.53
CA ILE A 22 0.42 4.28 -3.30
C ILE A 22 -0.06 5.34 -2.31
N PHE A 23 -1.13 6.03 -2.64
CA PHE A 23 -1.65 7.11 -1.82
C PHE A 23 -3.16 7.09 -1.71
N THR A 24 -3.65 7.61 -0.60
CA THR A 24 -5.09 7.77 -0.32
C THR A 24 -5.58 9.16 -0.73
N MET A 25 -6.89 9.29 -0.89
CA MET A 25 -7.54 10.60 -1.08
C MET A 25 -7.17 11.59 0.03
N SER A 26 -7.06 11.12 1.27
CA SER A 26 -6.68 11.96 2.43
C SER A 26 -5.23 12.46 2.33
N GLN A 27 -4.30 11.63 1.83
CA GLN A 27 -2.91 12.04 1.64
C GLN A 27 -2.77 13.05 0.49
N ALA A 28 -3.47 12.81 -0.62
CA ALA A 28 -3.54 13.78 -1.71
C ALA A 28 -4.12 15.12 -1.23
N TRP A 29 -5.13 15.09 -0.37
CA TRP A 29 -5.70 16.28 0.25
C TRP A 29 -4.72 17.01 1.18
N GLY A 30 -4.01 16.28 2.05
CA GLY A 30 -3.00 16.85 2.94
C GLY A 30 -1.91 17.60 2.16
N LYS A 31 -1.43 17.01 1.06
CA LYS A 31 -0.44 17.64 0.17
C LYS A 31 -1.01 18.81 -0.61
N ALA A 32 -2.24 18.69 -1.11
CA ALA A 32 -2.91 19.80 -1.79
C ALA A 32 -3.10 21.01 -0.87
N LYS A 33 -3.43 20.79 0.42
CA LYS A 33 -3.55 21.85 1.42
C LYS A 33 -2.22 22.57 1.65
N GLN A 34 -1.11 21.83 1.71
CA GLN A 34 0.24 22.41 1.78
C GLN A 34 0.58 23.26 0.56
N LEU A 35 0.10 22.85 -0.62
CA LEU A 35 0.30 23.56 -1.90
C LEU A 35 -0.75 24.66 -2.17
N ASN A 36 -1.64 24.95 -1.21
CA ASN A 36 -2.73 25.93 -1.33
C ASN A 36 -3.66 25.67 -2.56
N ILE A 37 -3.87 24.39 -2.89
CA ILE A 37 -4.72 23.97 -4.01
C ILE A 37 -6.17 23.84 -3.54
N ASN A 38 -7.11 24.32 -4.36
CA ASN A 38 -8.54 24.24 -4.08
C ASN A 38 -9.03 22.77 -4.03
N GLU A 39 -9.82 22.43 -3.01
CA GLU A 39 -10.35 21.08 -2.79
C GLU A 39 -11.16 20.54 -3.97
N LYS A 40 -11.97 21.39 -4.61
CA LYS A 40 -12.76 21.02 -5.79
C LYS A 40 -11.87 20.63 -6.97
N TYR A 41 -10.67 21.22 -7.04
CA TYR A 41 -9.71 20.96 -8.10
C TYR A 41 -8.99 19.61 -7.91
N ILE A 42 -8.89 19.08 -6.69
CA ILE A 42 -8.22 17.79 -6.42
C ILE A 42 -8.98 16.65 -7.08
N ALA A 43 -10.31 16.63 -6.95
CA ALA A 43 -11.15 15.61 -7.59
C ALA A 43 -11.03 15.68 -9.12
N GLU A 44 -11.05 16.88 -9.69
CA GLU A 44 -10.85 17.12 -11.12
C GLU A 44 -9.44 16.66 -11.56
N ALA A 45 -8.40 17.01 -10.81
CA ALA A 45 -7.02 16.62 -11.07
C ALA A 45 -6.85 15.10 -11.06
N LEU A 46 -7.38 14.39 -10.07
CA LEU A 46 -7.33 12.93 -10.01
C LEU A 46 -8.10 12.28 -11.16
N CYS A 47 -9.23 12.84 -11.57
CA CYS A 47 -9.97 12.36 -12.74
C CYS A 47 -9.14 12.50 -14.03
N HIS A 48 -8.45 13.63 -14.21
CA HIS A 48 -7.55 13.82 -15.34
C HIS A 48 -6.36 12.85 -15.29
N LEU A 49 -5.68 12.75 -14.15
CA LEU A 49 -4.55 11.83 -13.96
C LEU A 49 -4.93 10.36 -14.21
N LYS A 50 -6.16 9.98 -13.85
CA LYS A 50 -6.70 8.65 -14.13
C LYS A 50 -6.98 8.46 -15.63
N ARG A 51 -7.55 9.47 -16.29
CA ARG A 51 -7.82 9.45 -17.73
C ARG A 51 -6.53 9.39 -18.56
N ASP A 52 -5.48 10.05 -18.09
CA ASP A 52 -4.14 10.04 -18.69
C ASP A 52 -3.33 8.76 -18.31
N ASN A 53 -3.93 7.79 -17.62
CA ASN A 53 -3.30 6.56 -17.10
C ASN A 53 -2.11 6.75 -16.14
N TRP A 54 -1.85 7.95 -15.63
CA TRP A 54 -0.75 8.19 -14.69
C TRP A 54 -1.00 7.58 -13.32
N ILE A 55 -2.28 7.42 -12.96
CA ILE A 55 -2.71 6.77 -11.72
C ILE A 55 -3.76 5.71 -12.00
N ARG A 56 -3.71 4.62 -11.23
CA ARG A 56 -4.70 3.55 -11.24
C ARG A 56 -5.42 3.48 -9.91
N THR A 57 -6.75 3.38 -9.94
CA THR A 57 -7.53 3.12 -8.72
C THR A 57 -7.35 1.65 -8.31
N LEU A 58 -6.85 1.41 -7.10
CA LEU A 58 -6.74 0.06 -6.52
C LEU A 58 -8.04 -0.34 -5.81
N LYS A 59 -8.54 0.54 -4.95
CA LYS A 59 -9.84 0.44 -4.26
C LYS A 59 -10.41 1.83 -4.04
N ARG A 60 -11.66 1.93 -3.56
CA ARG A 60 -12.32 3.22 -3.33
C ARG A 60 -11.45 4.11 -2.43
N GLY A 61 -10.98 5.25 -2.98
CA GLY A 61 -10.14 6.21 -2.27
C GLY A 61 -8.65 5.87 -2.17
N VAL A 62 -8.17 4.81 -2.83
CA VAL A 62 -6.75 4.44 -2.89
C VAL A 62 -6.28 4.34 -4.33
N TYR A 63 -5.17 5.02 -4.61
CA TYR A 63 -4.60 5.20 -5.94
C TYR A 63 -3.15 4.73 -5.93
N ALA A 64 -2.72 4.13 -7.03
CA ALA A 64 -1.34 3.72 -7.29
C ALA A 64 -0.79 4.46 -8.51
N LEU A 65 0.50 4.76 -8.49
CA LEU A 65 1.22 5.23 -9.67
C LEU A 65 1.32 4.13 -10.73
N THR A 66 1.22 4.53 -11.99
CA THR A 66 1.45 3.65 -13.14
C THR A 66 2.81 3.97 -13.77
N ALA A 67 3.39 3.00 -14.50
CA ALA A 67 4.64 3.22 -15.27
C ALA A 67 4.52 4.37 -16.30
N GLU A 68 3.31 4.59 -16.81
CA GLU A 68 3.01 5.64 -17.80
C GLU A 68 3.11 7.06 -17.25
N SER A 69 3.16 7.23 -15.92
CA SER A 69 3.34 8.56 -15.33
C SER A 69 4.71 9.16 -15.67
N GLY A 70 5.73 8.33 -15.91
CA GLY A 70 7.12 8.78 -16.02
C GLY A 70 7.66 9.44 -14.73
N PHE A 71 6.86 9.49 -13.66
CA PHE A 71 7.19 10.08 -12.37
C PHE A 71 7.32 8.96 -11.34
N GLY A 72 8.56 8.65 -10.96
CA GLY A 72 8.88 7.59 -10.01
C GLY A 72 8.75 6.18 -10.61
N SER A 73 8.97 5.17 -9.77
CA SER A 73 8.81 3.76 -10.16
C SER A 73 7.41 3.25 -9.79
N PRO A 74 6.81 2.39 -10.62
CA PRO A 74 5.57 1.71 -10.27
C PRO A 74 5.70 0.98 -8.92
N PRO A 75 4.63 0.93 -8.10
CA PRO A 75 4.66 0.16 -6.86
C PRO A 75 4.82 -1.33 -7.16
N HIS A 76 5.57 -2.03 -6.31
CA HIS A 76 5.76 -3.47 -6.41
C HIS A 76 4.46 -4.22 -6.06
N ASN A 77 4.29 -5.44 -6.58
CA ASN A 77 3.11 -6.28 -6.32
C ASN A 77 2.82 -6.46 -4.82
N PHE A 78 3.86 -6.47 -3.99
CA PHE A 78 3.73 -6.54 -2.53
C PHE A 78 3.12 -5.27 -1.93
N GLU A 79 3.54 -4.08 -2.39
CA GLU A 79 2.99 -2.80 -1.90
C GLU A 79 1.51 -2.69 -2.27
N ILE A 80 1.14 -3.14 -3.47
CA ILE A 80 -0.24 -3.18 -3.95
C ILE A 80 -1.07 -4.14 -3.09
N ALA A 81 -0.55 -5.34 -2.81
CA ALA A 81 -1.21 -6.31 -1.95
C ALA A 81 -1.43 -5.73 -0.54
N MET A 82 -0.41 -5.13 0.08
CA MET A 82 -0.51 -4.49 1.40
C MET A 82 -1.56 -3.37 1.44
N ALA A 83 -1.63 -2.55 0.39
CA ALA A 83 -2.61 -1.48 0.27
C ALA A 83 -4.05 -2.01 0.10
N LEU A 84 -4.22 -3.14 -0.60
CA LEU A 84 -5.51 -3.81 -0.75
C LEU A 84 -5.94 -4.50 0.55
N VAL A 85 -5.00 -5.16 1.23
CA VAL A 85 -5.21 -5.98 2.43
C VAL A 85 -5.51 -5.14 3.68
N SER A 86 -5.25 -3.83 3.76
CA SER A 86 -5.58 -3.05 4.97
C SER A 86 -6.98 -2.39 4.90
N PRO A 87 -7.94 -2.64 5.83
CA PRO A 87 -7.81 -3.30 7.12
C PRO A 87 -8.53 -4.66 7.13
N SER A 88 -8.21 -5.58 6.23
CA SER A 88 -8.45 -6.99 6.52
C SER A 88 -7.25 -7.49 7.31
N ALA A 89 -7.51 -7.77 8.57
CA ALA A 89 -6.64 -8.54 9.42
C ALA A 89 -5.88 -9.60 8.60
N ILE A 90 -4.58 -9.70 8.83
CA ILE A 90 -3.98 -11.03 8.86
C ILE A 90 -4.68 -11.74 10.03
N SER A 91 -5.90 -12.22 9.78
CA SER A 91 -6.58 -13.11 10.68
C SER A 91 -5.76 -14.39 10.63
N HIS A 92 -4.91 -14.51 11.65
CA HIS A 92 -4.70 -15.75 12.36
C HIS A 92 -3.76 -16.81 11.75
N TRP A 93 -3.48 -16.86 10.45
CA TRP A 93 -2.71 -18.02 9.92
C TRP A 93 -1.24 -17.79 9.58
N THR A 94 -0.77 -16.55 9.42
CA THR A 94 0.67 -16.29 9.20
C THR A 94 1.40 -15.77 10.45
N ALA A 95 0.68 -15.23 11.44
CA ALA A 95 1.26 -14.86 12.74
C ALA A 95 1.61 -16.10 13.62
N LEU A 96 1.24 -17.30 13.17
CA LEU A 96 1.54 -18.57 13.85
C LEU A 96 2.78 -19.27 13.28
N TYR A 97 3.38 -18.74 12.21
CA TYR A 97 4.51 -19.36 11.51
C TYR A 97 5.78 -18.50 11.60
N GLN A 98 6.32 -18.34 12.82
CA GLN A 98 7.74 -18.16 13.17
C GLN A 98 7.81 -17.57 14.60
N PRO A 99 8.39 -18.23 15.64
CA PRO A 99 9.41 -19.28 15.65
C PRO A 99 9.18 -20.35 16.76
N LEU A 100 8.50 -21.46 16.46
CA LEU A 100 8.51 -22.65 17.34
C LEU A 100 8.57 -23.97 16.57
N PHE A 101 9.14 -23.94 15.36
CA PHE A 101 9.63 -25.13 14.67
C PHE A 101 11.02 -25.57 15.18
N ALA A 102 11.29 -25.32 16.45
CA ALA A 102 12.37 -25.95 17.17
C ALA A 102 11.81 -26.28 18.55
N ARG A 103 11.94 -27.55 18.96
CA ARG A 103 11.80 -28.02 20.34
C ARG A 103 10.45 -28.61 20.77
N THR A 104 9.98 -29.67 20.10
CA THR A 104 9.29 -30.82 20.76
C THR A 104 9.26 -32.07 19.88
N LEU A 105 10.43 -32.59 19.51
CA LEU A 105 10.55 -33.93 18.93
C LEU A 105 11.52 -34.84 19.72
N LEU A 106 11.76 -34.54 21.01
CA LEU A 106 12.74 -35.30 21.81
C LEU A 106 12.30 -35.76 23.20
N LEU A 107 11.01 -35.74 23.56
CA LEU A 107 10.58 -36.31 24.85
C LEU A 107 9.20 -37.01 24.81
N ARG A 108 8.98 -37.90 23.83
CA ARG A 108 7.87 -38.87 23.94
C ARG A 108 8.15 -40.23 23.31
N LYS A 109 9.39 -40.73 23.43
CA LYS A 109 9.68 -42.12 23.01
C LYS A 109 10.82 -42.83 23.75
N TYR A 110 11.19 -42.40 24.96
CA TYR A 110 12.14 -43.14 25.81
C TYR A 110 11.85 -42.93 27.30
N LEU A 111 11.00 -43.79 27.88
CA LEU A 111 11.22 -44.38 29.21
C LEU A 111 10.34 -45.65 29.35
N PRO A 112 10.86 -46.76 29.91
CA PRO A 112 10.47 -48.12 29.54
C PRO A 112 9.32 -48.70 30.39
N ALA A 113 8.66 -49.71 29.82
CA ALA A 113 7.72 -50.59 30.49
C ALA A 113 8.43 -51.48 31.51
N LYS A 114 8.29 -51.15 32.79
CA LYS A 114 8.54 -51.95 34.00
C LYS A 114 7.62 -51.31 35.04
N GLU A 115 6.73 -51.95 35.77
CA GLU A 115 6.64 -53.31 36.29
C GLU A 115 5.21 -53.39 36.89
N ARG A 116 4.42 -54.38 36.53
CA ARG A 116 3.27 -54.86 37.32
C ARG A 116 3.12 -56.35 37.07
N ASP A 117 3.94 -57.10 37.79
CA ASP A 117 3.54 -58.38 38.37
C ASP A 117 3.00 -58.04 39.78
#